data_AF-A0A7X9BH11-F1
#
_entry.id   AF-A0A7X9BH11-F1
#
_cell.length_a   1.000
_cell.length_b   1.000
_cell.length_c   1.000
_cell.angle_alpha   90.00
_cell.angle_beta   90.00
_cell.angle_gamma   90.00
#
_symmetry.space_group_name_H-M   'P 1'
#
loop_
_entity.id
_entity.type
_entity.pdbx_description
1 polymer ?
#
loop_
_entity_poly.entity_id
_entity_poly.type
_entity_poly.pdbx_seq_one_letter_code
_entity_poly.pdbx_strand_id
1 'polypeptide(L)'
;MSLPSPSPVAGAASVSDVELDRRAWRRKRQLRSVAISMLSTVVLALVVVVGLQMSPGWPHVKETFFSAEYFAKCFPEVLDGLWLNLRILIVAVIGVAILATLIALIRTSRNPVMFPLRVIAAVYTTVMRGIPMIVLLYLIGFGIP
;
A
#
# COMPACT_ATOMS: atom_id res chain seq x y z
N MET A 1 -2.96 24.91 71.98
CA MET A 1 -3.73 23.66 71.76
C MET A 1 -5.18 24.09 71.57
N SER A 2 -5.64 24.33 70.35
CA SER A 2 -6.04 23.32 69.36
C SER A 2 -5.92 23.85 67.93
N LEU A 3 -5.46 22.99 67.01
CA LEU A 3 -5.38 23.25 65.57
C LEU A 3 -6.80 23.26 64.96
N PRO A 4 -7.11 24.13 64.00
CA PRO A 4 -8.24 23.90 63.11
C PRO A 4 -7.86 22.83 62.07
N SER A 5 -8.55 21.69 62.14
CA SER A 5 -8.60 20.66 61.10
C SER A 5 -10.07 20.51 60.67
N PRO A 6 -10.38 19.98 59.48
CA PRO A 6 -9.76 20.09 58.16
C PRO A 6 -10.72 20.80 57.18
N SER A 7 -10.21 21.53 56.19
CA SER A 7 -11.05 21.82 55.01
C SER A 7 -11.19 20.50 54.24
N PRO A 8 -12.39 19.94 54.06
CA PRO A 8 -12.56 18.77 53.22
C PRO A 8 -12.20 19.22 51.81
N VAL A 9 -11.09 18.70 51.29
CA VAL A 9 -10.71 18.84 49.89
C VAL A 9 -11.94 18.44 49.09
N ALA A 10 -12.44 19.41 48.33
CA ALA A 10 -13.65 19.36 47.53
C ALA A 10 -13.83 17.96 46.95
N GLY A 11 -14.97 17.36 47.31
CA GLY A 11 -15.34 16.01 46.91
C GLY A 11 -15.05 15.79 45.43
N ALA A 12 -14.53 14.60 45.16
CA ALA A 12 -14.48 14.01 43.83
C ALA A 12 -15.69 14.48 43.02
N ALA A 13 -15.43 15.26 41.97
CA ALA A 13 -16.44 15.98 41.20
C ALA A 13 -17.64 15.07 40.88
N SER A 14 -18.72 15.22 41.65
CA SER A 14 -19.98 14.54 41.38
C SER A 14 -20.52 15.15 40.10
N VAL A 15 -20.45 14.39 39.02
CA VAL A 15 -20.89 14.80 37.68
C VAL A 15 -22.33 15.34 37.79
N SER A 16 -22.51 16.63 37.50
CA SER A 16 -23.80 17.33 37.54
C SER A 16 -24.85 16.60 36.68
N ASP A 17 -26.10 16.57 37.12
CA ASP A 17 -27.22 15.96 36.37
C ASP A 17 -27.35 16.51 34.95
N VAL A 18 -27.00 17.78 34.74
CA VAL A 18 -26.96 18.44 33.42
C VAL A 18 -25.89 17.84 32.50
N GLU A 19 -24.77 17.39 33.06
CA GLU A 19 -23.67 16.73 32.34
C GLU A 19 -24.06 15.27 31.97
N LEU A 20 -24.81 14.58 32.85
CA LEU A 20 -25.37 13.24 32.57
C LEU A 20 -26.39 13.29 31.43
N ASP A 21 -27.30 14.25 31.44
CA ASP A 21 -28.30 14.44 30.37
C ASP A 21 -27.65 14.76 29.01
N ARG A 22 -26.61 15.58 29.00
CA ARG A 22 -25.82 15.87 27.78
C ARG A 22 -25.12 14.63 27.24
N ARG A 23 -24.64 13.73 28.09
CA ARG A 23 -24.01 12.45 27.65
C ARG A 23 -25.06 11.49 27.07
N ALA A 24 -26.25 11.40 27.66
CA ALA A 24 -27.34 10.57 27.15
C ALA A 24 -27.82 11.04 25.77
N TRP A 25 -27.94 12.36 25.55
CA TRP A 25 -28.28 12.94 24.25
C TRP A 25 -27.22 12.68 23.17
N ARG A 26 -25.92 12.79 23.50
CA ARG A 26 -24.83 12.47 22.56
C ARG A 26 -24.80 10.99 22.19
N ARG A 27 -25.03 10.07 23.13
CA ARG A 27 -25.13 8.62 22.86
C ARG A 27 -26.26 8.28 21.89
N LYS A 28 -27.46 8.83 22.08
CA LYS A 28 -28.59 8.58 21.15
C LYS A 28 -28.31 9.06 19.73
N ARG A 29 -27.63 10.20 19.58
CA ARG A 29 -27.27 10.76 18.26
C ARG A 29 -26.12 9.98 17.60
N GLN A 30 -25.11 9.56 18.36
CA GLN A 30 -24.05 8.68 17.86
C GLN A 30 -24.56 7.29 17.45
N LEU A 31 -25.46 6.68 18.24
CA LEU A 31 -26.05 5.39 17.88
C LEU A 31 -26.87 5.49 16.60
N ARG A 32 -27.63 6.58 16.40
CA ARG A 32 -28.35 6.82 15.13
C ARG A 32 -27.39 6.99 13.97
N SER A 33 -26.32 7.77 14.10
CA SER A 33 -25.35 7.95 13.00
C SER A 33 -24.60 6.66 12.67
N VAL A 34 -24.22 5.87 13.68
CA VAL A 34 -23.56 4.57 13.49
C VAL A 34 -24.52 3.56 12.85
N ALA A 35 -25.78 3.52 13.29
CA ALA A 35 -26.80 2.66 12.70
C ALA A 35 -27.07 3.04 11.24
N ILE A 36 -27.17 4.34 10.93
CA ILE A 36 -27.33 4.83 9.56
C ILE A 36 -26.12 4.46 8.71
N SER A 37 -24.89 4.66 9.19
CA SER A 37 -23.70 4.28 8.42
C SER A 37 -23.62 2.77 8.18
N MET A 38 -23.89 1.95 9.19
CA MET A 38 -23.93 0.49 9.03
C MET A 38 -25.00 0.07 8.03
N LEU A 39 -26.20 0.65 8.12
CA LEU A 39 -27.29 0.39 7.19
C LEU A 39 -26.89 0.78 5.76
N SER A 40 -26.32 1.96 5.56
CA SER A 40 -25.85 2.41 4.24
C SER A 40 -24.76 1.51 3.67
N THR A 41 -23.81 1.04 4.49
CA THR A 41 -22.78 0.08 4.05
C THR A 41 -23.40 -1.26 3.63
N VAL A 42 -24.35 -1.77 4.40
CA VAL A 42 -25.04 -3.03 4.09
C VAL A 42 -25.87 -2.89 2.80
N VAL A 43 -26.60 -1.79 2.64
CA VAL A 43 -27.37 -1.52 1.42
C VAL A 43 -26.46 -1.42 0.20
N LEU A 44 -25.35 -0.68 0.29
CA LEU A 44 -24.38 -0.57 -0.80
C LEU A 44 -23.80 -1.95 -1.17
N ALA A 45 -23.40 -2.75 -0.18
CA ALA A 45 -22.88 -4.09 -0.40
C ALA A 45 -23.92 -4.99 -1.09
N LEU A 46 -25.19 -4.92 -0.67
CA LEU A 46 -26.28 -5.66 -1.31
C LEU A 46 -26.47 -5.27 -2.77
N VAL A 47 -26.50 -3.96 -3.07
CA VAL A 47 -26.63 -3.45 -4.44
C VAL A 47 -25.48 -3.97 -5.32
N VAL A 48 -24.24 -3.94 -4.81
CA VAL A 48 -23.06 -4.44 -5.53
C VAL A 48 -23.16 -5.94 -5.78
N VAL A 49 -23.51 -6.75 -4.76
CA VAL A 49 -23.62 -8.21 -4.89
C VAL A 49 -24.72 -8.62 -5.86
N VAL A 50 -25.90 -7.98 -5.77
CA VAL A 50 -27.01 -8.26 -6.69
C VAL A 50 -26.65 -7.83 -8.12
N GLY A 51 -26.02 -6.67 -8.28
CA GLY A 51 -25.53 -6.20 -9.58
C GLY A 51 -24.50 -7.14 -10.21
N LEU A 52 -23.59 -7.68 -9.41
CA LEU A 52 -22.62 -8.69 -9.85
C LEU A 52 -23.31 -9.98 -10.30
N GLN A 53 -24.27 -10.49 -9.53
CA GLN A 53 -25.02 -11.72 -9.84
C GLN A 53 -25.87 -11.60 -11.11
N MET A 54 -26.37 -10.41 -11.44
CA MET A 54 -27.08 -10.16 -12.68
C MET A 54 -26.15 -10.07 -13.90
N SER A 55 -24.83 -9.99 -13.70
CA SER A 55 -23.88 -9.99 -14.82
C SER A 55 -23.68 -11.40 -15.41
N PRO A 56 -23.70 -11.56 -16.74
CA PRO A 56 -23.55 -12.86 -17.39
C PRO A 56 -22.17 -13.52 -17.17
N GLY A 57 -21.16 -12.77 -16.71
CA GLY A 57 -19.81 -13.27 -16.43
C GLY A 57 -19.56 -13.76 -15.00
N TRP A 58 -20.52 -13.55 -14.08
CA TRP A 58 -20.36 -13.92 -12.66
C TRP A 58 -20.08 -15.41 -12.41
N PRO A 59 -20.71 -16.38 -13.12
CA PRO A 59 -20.41 -17.79 -12.94
C PRO A 59 -18.94 -18.12 -13.20
N HIS A 60 -18.36 -17.54 -14.26
CA HIS A 60 -16.97 -17.76 -14.63
C HIS A 60 -16.00 -17.16 -13.60
N VAL A 61 -16.26 -15.95 -13.11
CA VAL A 61 -15.46 -15.33 -12.04
C VAL A 61 -15.49 -16.18 -10.77
N LYS A 62 -16.65 -16.71 -10.39
CA LYS A 62 -16.79 -17.58 -9.22
C LYS A 62 -16.01 -18.88 -9.38
N GLU A 63 -16.04 -19.49 -10.55
CA GLU A 63 -15.30 -20.71 -10.85
C GLU A 63 -13.79 -20.48 -10.91
N THR A 64 -13.33 -19.41 -11.55
CA THR A 64 -11.88 -19.15 -11.69
C THR A 64 -11.24 -18.61 -10.42
N PHE A 65 -11.90 -17.72 -9.68
CA PHE A 65 -11.31 -17.06 -8.50
C PHE A 65 -11.67 -17.74 -7.16
N PHE A 66 -12.81 -18.42 -7.06
CA PHE A 66 -13.30 -18.98 -5.78
C PHE A 66 -13.37 -20.51 -5.75
N SER A 67 -12.77 -21.21 -6.73
CA SER A 67 -12.66 -22.68 -6.66
C SER A 67 -11.33 -23.13 -6.06
N ALA A 68 -11.42 -24.00 -5.06
CA ALA A 68 -10.25 -24.64 -4.46
C ALA A 68 -9.52 -25.55 -5.46
N GLU A 69 -10.26 -26.14 -6.41
CA GLU A 69 -9.72 -27.02 -7.44
C GLU A 69 -8.85 -26.27 -8.44
N TYR A 70 -9.29 -25.12 -8.98
CA TYR A 70 -8.44 -24.33 -9.87
C TYR A 70 -7.25 -23.73 -9.11
N PHE A 71 -7.44 -23.31 -7.86
CA PHE A 71 -6.33 -22.86 -7.02
C PHE A 71 -5.25 -23.93 -6.90
N ALA A 72 -5.61 -25.18 -6.57
CA ALA A 72 -4.67 -26.29 -6.44
C ALA A 72 -3.97 -26.63 -7.77
N LYS A 73 -4.68 -26.53 -8.90
CA LYS A 73 -4.11 -26.75 -10.24
C LYS A 73 -3.12 -25.66 -10.65
N CYS A 74 -3.44 -24.38 -10.38
CA CYS A 74 -2.58 -23.25 -10.74
C CYS A 74 -1.45 -22.98 -9.75
N PHE A 75 -1.55 -23.47 -8.51
CA PHE A 75 -0.53 -23.29 -7.48
C PHE A 75 0.89 -23.66 -7.92
N PRO A 76 1.16 -24.85 -8.51
CA PRO A 76 2.50 -25.19 -8.98
C PRO A 76 3.01 -24.25 -10.08
N GLU A 77 2.16 -23.91 -11.07
CA GLU A 77 2.55 -23.02 -12.17
C GLU A 77 2.90 -21.60 -11.67
N VAL A 78 2.13 -21.09 -10.70
CA VAL A 78 2.40 -19.79 -10.06
C VAL A 78 3.72 -19.85 -9.28
N LEU A 79 3.99 -20.95 -8.59
CA LEU A 79 5.24 -21.13 -7.84
C LEU A 79 6.45 -21.19 -8.78
N ASP A 80 6.32 -21.87 -9.92
CA ASP A 80 7.36 -21.93 -10.95
C ASP A 80 7.60 -20.55 -11.56
N GLY A 81 6.53 -19.81 -11.87
CA GLY A 81 6.62 -18.43 -12.35
C GLY A 81 7.28 -17.49 -11.33
N LEU A 82 6.92 -17.61 -10.05
CA LEU A 82 7.54 -16.85 -8.95
C LEU A 82 9.02 -17.21 -8.80
N TRP A 83 9.36 -18.49 -8.89
CA TRP A 83 10.74 -18.95 -8.79
C TRP A 83 11.60 -18.45 -9.96
N LEU A 84 11.06 -18.46 -11.17
CA LEU A 84 11.70 -17.87 -12.35
C LEU A 84 11.90 -16.35 -12.17
N ASN A 85 10.87 -15.65 -11.71
CA ASN A 85 10.95 -14.21 -11.42
C ASN A 85 12.05 -13.92 -10.40
N LEU A 86 12.13 -14.71 -9.33
CA LEU A 86 13.15 -14.57 -8.28
C LEU A 86 14.57 -14.83 -8.82
N ARG A 87 14.75 -15.85 -9.67
CA ARG A 87 16.04 -16.11 -10.33
C ARG A 87 16.49 -14.93 -11.18
N ILE A 88 15.58 -14.39 -12.01
CA ILE A 88 15.86 -13.22 -12.86
C ILE A 88 16.19 -12.01 -11.99
N LEU A 89 15.40 -11.77 -10.93
CA LEU A 89 15.63 -10.69 -9.99
C LEU A 89 17.03 -10.77 -9.37
N ILE A 90 17.44 -11.94 -8.87
CA ILE A 90 18.75 -12.12 -8.23
C ILE A 90 19.89 -11.82 -9.21
N VAL A 91 19.83 -12.39 -10.43
CA VAL A 91 20.85 -12.15 -11.46
C VAL A 91 20.90 -10.67 -11.84
N ALA A 92 19.74 -10.05 -12.06
CA ALA A 92 19.64 -8.63 -12.40
C ALA A 92 20.19 -7.74 -11.28
N VAL A 93 19.84 -8.00 -10.01
CA VAL A 93 20.31 -7.23 -8.86
C VAL A 93 21.82 -7.32 -8.72
N ILE A 94 22.41 -8.50 -8.86
CA ILE A 94 23.87 -8.66 -8.79
C ILE A 94 24.56 -7.92 -9.94
N GLY A 95 24.07 -8.10 -11.18
CA GLY A 95 24.64 -7.42 -12.35
C GLY A 95 24.54 -5.90 -12.26
N VAL A 96 23.36 -5.38 -11.88
CA VAL A 96 23.13 -3.95 -11.68
C VAL A 96 23.96 -3.42 -10.52
N ALA A 97 24.07 -4.14 -9.40
CA ALA A 97 24.88 -3.70 -8.26
C ALA A 97 26.35 -3.51 -8.66
N ILE A 98 26.94 -4.46 -9.40
CA ILE A 98 28.31 -4.35 -9.89
C ILE A 98 28.44 -3.14 -10.82
N LEU A 99 27.61 -3.04 -11.86
CA LEU A 99 27.69 -1.96 -12.85
C LEU A 99 27.42 -0.58 -12.24
N ALA A 100 26.37 -0.47 -11.42
CA ALA A 100 26.01 0.79 -10.76
C ALA A 100 27.10 1.23 -9.77
N THR A 101 27.76 0.30 -9.08
CA THR A 101 28.89 0.61 -8.19
C THR A 101 30.08 1.15 -9.00
N LEU A 102 30.45 0.50 -10.10
CA LEU A 102 31.52 1.00 -10.98
C LEU A 102 31.23 2.40 -11.51
N ILE A 103 30.01 2.62 -11.99
CA ILE A 103 29.53 3.92 -12.46
C ILE A 103 29.57 4.97 -11.32
N ALA A 104 29.14 4.59 -10.12
CA ALA A 104 29.15 5.47 -8.95
C ALA A 104 30.58 5.86 -8.53
N LEU A 105 31.54 4.94 -8.61
CA LEU A 105 32.96 5.21 -8.35
C LEU A 105 33.53 6.20 -9.36
N ILE A 106 33.26 6.01 -10.66
CA ILE A 106 33.66 6.94 -11.72
C ILE A 106 33.05 8.33 -11.48
N ARG A 107 31.77 8.38 -11.09
CA ARG A 107 31.06 9.64 -10.83
C ARG A 107 31.61 10.41 -9.63
N THR A 108 32.06 9.70 -8.60
CA THR A 108 32.50 10.29 -7.33
C THR A 108 34.00 10.60 -7.30
N SER A 109 34.80 9.92 -8.14
CA SER A 109 36.24 10.17 -8.26
C SER A 109 36.50 11.63 -8.63
N ARG A 110 37.39 12.32 -7.90
CA ARG A 110 37.76 13.73 -8.13
C ARG A 110 38.95 13.92 -9.09
N ASN A 111 39.50 12.84 -9.63
CA ASN A 111 40.66 12.91 -10.53
C ASN A 111 40.27 13.64 -11.85
N PRO A 112 41.01 14.69 -12.27
CA PRO A 112 40.77 15.39 -13.55
C PRO A 112 40.81 14.49 -14.78
N VAL A 113 41.63 13.44 -14.78
CA VAL A 113 41.76 12.49 -15.91
C VAL A 113 40.46 11.68 -16.11
N MET A 114 39.66 11.52 -15.05
CA MET A 114 38.38 10.80 -15.09
C MET A 114 37.22 11.68 -15.58
N PHE A 115 37.46 12.96 -15.88
CA PHE A 115 36.43 13.89 -16.34
C PHE A 115 35.61 13.39 -17.55
N PRO A 116 36.20 12.90 -18.67
CA PRO A 116 35.41 12.42 -19.80
C PRO A 116 34.54 11.21 -19.45
N LEU A 117 35.06 10.24 -18.71
CA LEU A 117 34.29 9.08 -18.23
C LEU A 117 33.17 9.50 -17.27
N ARG A 118 33.43 10.51 -16.42
CA ARG A 118 32.42 11.07 -15.49
C ARG A 118 31.26 11.69 -16.24
N VAL A 119 31.52 12.42 -17.33
CA VAL A 119 30.48 13.01 -18.18
C VAL A 119 29.63 11.92 -18.81
N ILE A 120 30.23 10.89 -19.41
CA ILE A 120 29.50 9.76 -20.02
C ILE A 120 28.63 9.05 -18.97
N ALA A 121 29.20 8.72 -17.81
CA ALA A 121 28.50 8.08 -16.71
C ALA A 121 27.34 8.94 -16.17
N ALA A 122 27.53 10.25 -16.06
CA ALA A 122 26.50 11.19 -15.64
C ALA A 122 25.37 11.28 -16.68
N VAL A 123 25.69 11.37 -17.97
CA VAL A 123 24.69 11.41 -19.05
C VAL A 123 23.88 10.12 -19.07
N TYR A 124 24.53 8.96 -19.07
CA TYR A 124 23.84 7.65 -19.04
C TYR A 124 22.85 7.56 -17.87
N THR A 125 23.32 7.83 -16.65
CA THR A 125 22.47 7.73 -15.45
C THR A 125 21.37 8.78 -15.41
N THR A 126 21.61 10.00 -15.90
CA THR A 126 20.58 11.05 -15.95
C THR A 126 19.52 10.75 -17.01
N VAL A 127 19.91 10.30 -18.20
CA VAL A 127 18.97 9.94 -19.28
C VAL A 127 18.14 8.73 -18.90
N MET A 128 18.77 7.64 -18.45
CA MET A 128 18.06 6.42 -18.05
C MET A 128 17.09 6.66 -16.89
N ARG A 129 17.39 7.61 -16.00
CA ARG A 129 16.51 7.99 -14.89
C ARG A 129 15.47 9.05 -15.27
N GLY A 130 15.64 9.75 -16.38
CA GLY A 130 14.71 10.75 -16.90
C GLY A 130 13.65 10.17 -17.84
N ILE A 131 13.94 9.02 -18.47
CA ILE A 131 12.98 8.31 -19.31
C ILE A 131 11.97 7.58 -18.41
N PRO A 132 10.65 7.69 -18.66
CA PRO A 132 9.66 6.90 -17.95
C PRO A 132 9.94 5.40 -18.13
N MET A 133 9.97 4.63 -17.03
CA MET A 133 10.30 3.19 -17.08
C MET A 133 9.43 2.40 -18.05
N ILE A 134 8.16 2.79 -18.21
CA ILE A 134 7.25 2.15 -19.15
C ILE A 134 7.71 2.30 -20.61
N VAL A 135 8.31 3.44 -20.97
CA VAL A 135 8.85 3.69 -22.32
C VAL A 135 10.11 2.84 -22.54
N LEU A 136 10.98 2.74 -21.54
CA LEU A 136 12.18 1.90 -21.62
C LEU A 136 11.82 0.42 -21.74
N LEU A 137 10.83 -0.04 -20.97
CA LEU A 137 10.32 -1.41 -21.08
C LEU A 137 9.70 -1.66 -22.45
N TYR A 138 8.96 -0.70 -23.01
CA TYR A 138 8.39 -0.81 -24.35
C TYR A 138 9.49 -0.96 -25.41
N LEU A 139 10.52 -0.11 -25.35
CA LEU A 139 11.65 -0.13 -26.29
C LEU A 139 12.40 -1.47 -26.27
N ILE A 140 12.60 -2.05 -25.08
CA ILE A 140 13.34 -3.31 -24.92
C ILE A 140 12.44 -4.51 -25.24
N GLY A 141 11.17 -4.47 -24.81
CA GLY A 141 10.23 -5.59 -24.95
C GLY A 141 9.62 -5.71 -26.35
N PHE A 142 9.41 -4.60 -27.04
CA PHE A 142 8.83 -4.56 -28.39
C PHE A 142 9.81 -4.11 -29.48
N GLY A 143 10.98 -3.56 -29.11
CA GLY A 143 11.97 -3.00 -30.03
C GLY A 143 11.69 -1.54 -30.41
N ILE A 144 12.66 -0.90 -31.08
CA ILE A 144 12.38 0.20 -32.00
C ILE A 144 11.93 -0.48 -33.30
N PRO A 145 10.78 -0.15 -33.88
CA PRO A 145 10.40 -0.68 -35.20
C PRO A 145 11.45 -0.35 -36.26
#